data_AF-A0A7S3KIW1-F1
#
_entry.id   AF-A0A7S3KIW1-F1
#
_cell.length_a   1.000
_cell.length_b   1.000
_cell.length_c   1.000
_cell.angle_alpha   90.00
_cell.angle_beta   90.00
_cell.angle_gamma   90.00
#
_symmetry.space_group_name_H-M   'P 1'
#
loop_
_entity.id
_entity.type
_entity.pdbx_description
1 polymer ?
#
loop_
_entity_poly.entity_id
_entity_poly.type
_entity_poly.pdbx_seq_one_letter_code
_entity_poly.pdbx_strand_id
1 'polypeptide(L)'
;EGTDLKEVYVDTVGPPDKYKKKLENYFAGSGISFVVESKADDSYRCVSAASIVAKFHRDAFLKNWEFIEPGFKDPSHKVFGCGYPGDDITKEWLKEHYDKVFGFPTIVRFSWSTC
;
A
#
# COMPACT_ATOMS: atom_id res chain seq x y z
N GLU A 1 8.70 23.06 -12.18
CA GLU A 1 7.89 23.96 -11.32
C GLU A 1 7.88 23.39 -9.91
N GLY A 2 7.88 24.25 -8.89
CA GLY A 2 7.82 23.84 -7.49
C GLY A 2 6.51 24.28 -6.86
N THR A 3 5.92 23.45 -6.02
CA THR A 3 4.71 23.78 -5.25
C THR A 3 5.13 24.42 -3.92
N ASP A 4 4.61 25.61 -3.60
CA ASP A 4 4.82 26.23 -2.29
C ASP A 4 3.96 25.53 -1.22
N LEU A 5 4.53 24.50 -0.60
CA LEU A 5 3.86 23.68 0.38
C LEU A 5 3.98 24.32 1.76
N LYS A 6 2.84 24.66 2.39
CA LYS A 6 2.81 25.22 3.75
C LYS A 6 2.35 24.22 4.81
N GLU A 7 1.44 23.32 4.44
CA GLU A 7 0.81 22.40 5.37
C GLU A 7 0.58 21.04 4.74
N VAL A 8 0.80 19.98 5.52
CA VAL A 8 0.66 18.59 5.12
C VAL A 8 -0.19 17.84 6.14
N TYR A 9 -1.22 17.17 5.61
CA TYR A 9 -2.14 16.35 6.39
C TYR A 9 -1.87 14.88 6.08
N VAL A 10 -1.77 14.05 7.11
CA VAL A 10 -1.39 12.64 6.98
C VAL A 10 -2.27 11.75 7.83
N ASP A 11 -2.85 10.73 7.21
CA ASP A 11 -3.54 9.65 7.91
C ASP A 11 -2.54 8.64 8.50
N THR A 12 -2.77 8.20 9.74
CA THR A 12 -1.92 7.22 10.43
C THR A 12 -2.72 6.09 11.07
N VAL A 13 -2.15 4.89 11.02
CA VAL A 13 -2.65 3.69 11.72
C VAL A 13 -2.01 3.47 13.10
N GLY A 14 -1.07 4.34 13.50
CA GLY A 14 -0.36 4.28 14.77
C GLY A 14 -0.25 5.64 15.48
N PRO A 15 0.52 5.73 16.59
CA PRO A 15 0.59 6.92 17.43
C PRO A 15 0.96 8.19 16.62
N PRO A 16 0.05 9.17 16.49
CA PRO A 16 0.27 10.32 15.61
C PRO A 16 1.48 11.16 16.00
N ASP A 17 1.69 11.38 17.29
CA ASP A 17 2.81 12.19 17.80
C ASP A 17 4.18 11.68 17.36
N LYS A 18 4.37 10.36 17.36
CA LYS A 18 5.65 9.73 16.97
C LYS A 18 5.90 9.93 15.49
N TYR A 19 4.86 9.80 14.67
CA TYR A 19 4.98 9.94 13.22
C TYR A 19 5.11 11.41 12.81
N LYS A 20 4.37 12.32 13.45
CA LYS A 20 4.53 13.76 13.31
C LYS A 20 5.95 14.21 13.59
N LYS A 21 6.51 13.86 14.76
CA LYS A 21 7.91 14.19 15.10
C LYS A 21 8.91 13.64 14.07
N LYS A 22 8.66 12.43 13.56
CA LYS A 22 9.48 11.86 12.49
C LYS A 22 9.44 12.76 11.25
N LEU A 23 8.26 13.14 10.78
CA LEU A 23 8.10 14.01 9.60
C LEU A 23 8.71 15.39 9.81
N GLU A 24 8.45 16.04 10.94
CA GLU A 24 9.02 17.35 11.29
C GLU A 24 10.56 17.32 11.28
N ASN A 25 11.17 16.24 11.77
CA ASN A 25 12.62 16.06 11.73
C ASN A 25 13.14 15.83 10.30
N TYR A 26 12.46 15.03 9.49
CA TYR A 26 12.85 14.79 8.09
C TYR A 26 12.76 16.05 7.23
N PHE A 27 11.79 16.92 7.51
CA PHE A 27 11.55 18.17 6.78
C PHE A 27 11.97 19.41 7.58
N ALA A 28 12.94 19.27 8.49
CA ALA A 28 13.42 20.38 9.30
C ALA A 28 13.97 21.52 8.42
N GLY A 29 13.59 22.76 8.74
CA GLY A 29 14.00 23.95 7.97
C GLY A 29 13.20 24.21 6.68
N SER A 30 12.24 23.35 6.34
CA SER A 30 11.35 23.55 5.17
C SER A 30 10.25 24.59 5.40
N GLY A 31 9.92 24.89 6.66
CA GLY A 31 8.78 25.75 7.01
C GLY A 31 7.41 25.08 6.82
N ILE A 32 7.36 23.77 6.58
CA ILE A 32 6.12 22.99 6.41
C ILE A 32 5.55 22.59 7.77
N SER A 33 4.25 22.83 7.99
CA SER A 33 3.48 22.34 9.13
C SER A 33 2.92 20.95 8.86
N PHE A 34 2.99 20.04 9.84
CA PHE A 34 2.43 18.69 9.74
C PHE A 34 1.27 18.48 10.71
N VAL A 35 0.15 18.01 10.16
CA VAL A 35 -1.02 17.50 10.89
C VAL A 35 -1.10 16.00 10.63
N VAL A 36 -0.95 15.21 11.69
CA VAL A 36 -0.99 13.74 11.62
C VAL A 36 -2.06 13.28 12.58
N GLU A 37 -3.06 12.57 12.07
CA GLU A 37 -4.21 12.11 12.84
C GLU A 37 -4.69 10.76 12.33
N SER A 38 -5.40 10.01 13.16
CA SER A 38 -6.07 8.78 12.73
C SER A 38 -7.39 9.12 12.04
N LYS A 39 -7.72 8.40 10.95
CA LYS A 39 -8.90 8.66 10.12
C LYS A 39 -8.91 10.07 9.54
N ALA A 40 -7.73 10.56 9.14
CA ALA A 40 -7.60 11.88 8.56
C ALA A 40 -8.30 11.96 7.18
N ASP A 41 -8.51 10.84 6.49
CA ASP A 41 -9.28 10.76 5.25
C ASP A 41 -10.77 11.06 5.43
N ASP A 42 -11.33 10.83 6.62
CA ASP A 42 -12.71 11.21 6.96
C ASP A 42 -12.83 12.71 7.29
N SER A 43 -11.75 13.31 7.83
CA SER A 43 -11.76 14.68 8.35
C SER A 43 -11.28 15.73 7.33
N TYR A 44 -10.34 15.36 6.45
CA TYR A 44 -9.71 16.30 5.50
C TYR A 44 -9.90 15.84 4.05
N ARG A 45 -10.49 16.73 3.24
CA ARG A 45 -10.76 16.45 1.81
C ARG A 45 -9.51 16.11 1.01
N CYS A 46 -8.37 16.76 1.31
CA CYS A 46 -7.10 16.49 0.63
C CYS A 46 -6.60 15.06 0.91
N VAL A 47 -6.74 14.59 2.15
CA VAL A 47 -6.38 13.22 2.54
C VAL A 47 -7.37 12.21 1.97
N SER A 48 -8.66 12.54 1.95
CA SER A 48 -9.70 11.75 1.28
C SER A 48 -9.38 11.54 -0.22
N ALA A 49 -9.04 12.62 -0.93
CA ALA A 49 -8.63 12.55 -2.33
C ALA A 49 -7.37 11.70 -2.51
N ALA A 50 -6.36 11.87 -1.65
CA ALA A 50 -5.15 11.05 -1.67
C ALA A 50 -5.47 9.56 -1.44
N SER A 51 -6.41 9.25 -0.56
CA SER A 51 -6.89 7.88 -0.28
C SER A 51 -7.55 7.25 -1.51
N ILE A 52 -8.36 8.00 -2.25
CA ILE A 52 -8.96 7.56 -3.53
C ILE A 52 -7.87 7.27 -4.56
N VAL A 53 -6.94 8.21 -4.76
CA VAL A 53 -5.84 8.07 -5.72
C VAL A 53 -4.98 6.85 -5.37
N ALA A 54 -4.63 6.66 -4.10
CA ALA A 54 -3.83 5.52 -3.64
C ALA A 54 -4.53 4.18 -3.91
N LYS A 55 -5.82 4.07 -3.60
CA LYS A 55 -6.62 2.85 -3.86
C LYS A 55 -6.76 2.57 -5.35
N PHE A 56 -7.09 3.59 -6.14
CA PHE A 56 -7.21 3.47 -7.59
C PHE A 56 -5.92 2.97 -8.24
N HIS A 57 -4.78 3.57 -7.88
CA HIS A 57 -3.49 3.13 -8.40
C HIS A 57 -3.12 1.72 -7.95
N ARG A 58 -3.36 1.36 -6.68
CA ARG A 58 -3.15 -0.03 -6.22
C ARG A 58 -3.91 -1.02 -7.09
N ASP A 59 -5.20 -0.77 -7.32
CA ASP A 59 -6.04 -1.68 -8.09
C ASP A 59 -5.64 -1.71 -9.57
N ALA A 60 -5.20 -0.58 -10.12
CA ALA A 60 -4.67 -0.52 -11.49
C ALA A 60 -3.32 -1.24 -11.64
N PHE A 61 -2.41 -1.12 -10.67
CA PHE A 61 -1.10 -1.76 -10.70
C PHE A 61 -1.21 -3.26 -10.63
N LEU A 62 -2.02 -3.77 -9.70
CA LEU A 62 -2.25 -5.19 -9.61
C LEU A 62 -2.91 -5.70 -10.93
N LYS A 63 -3.73 -4.87 -11.63
CA LYS A 63 -4.56 -5.30 -12.79
C LYS A 63 -3.73 -5.54 -14.02
N ASN A 64 -2.69 -4.74 -14.11
CA ASN A 64 -1.69 -4.82 -15.15
C ASN A 64 -0.41 -5.43 -14.60
N TRP A 65 -0.46 -6.20 -13.50
CA TRP A 65 0.71 -6.86 -12.96
C TRP A 65 1.19 -7.92 -13.95
N GLU A 66 2.44 -7.80 -14.35
CA GLU A 66 3.12 -8.77 -15.20
C GLU A 66 4.07 -9.59 -14.34
N PHE A 67 3.82 -10.89 -14.30
CA PHE A 67 4.70 -11.83 -13.61
C PHE A 67 6.01 -11.94 -14.37
N ILE A 68 7.12 -11.83 -13.62
CA ILE A 68 8.48 -11.94 -14.17
C ILE A 68 8.93 -13.40 -14.23
N GLU A 69 8.23 -14.28 -13.51
CA GLU A 69 8.52 -15.70 -13.40
C GLU A 69 8.27 -16.40 -14.75
N PRO A 70 9.26 -17.13 -15.30
CA PRO A 70 9.12 -17.78 -16.60
C PRO A 70 7.95 -18.77 -16.62
N GLY A 71 7.05 -18.61 -17.59
CA GLY A 71 5.89 -19.49 -17.76
C GLY A 71 4.70 -19.16 -16.84
N PHE A 72 4.83 -18.18 -15.95
CA PHE A 72 3.73 -17.70 -15.12
C PHE A 72 2.88 -16.73 -15.94
N LYS A 73 1.77 -17.24 -16.49
CA LYS A 73 0.76 -16.42 -17.16
C LYS A 73 -0.53 -16.55 -16.37
N ASP A 74 -0.68 -15.73 -15.34
CA ASP A 74 -1.97 -15.56 -14.68
C ASP A 74 -2.62 -14.28 -15.24
N PRO A 75 -3.59 -14.41 -16.17
CA PRO A 75 -4.24 -13.27 -16.76
C PRO A 75 -5.32 -12.77 -15.79
N SER A 76 -4.94 -11.78 -14.96
CA SER A 76 -5.79 -10.83 -14.22
C SER A 76 -6.03 -11.07 -12.73
N HIS A 77 -6.26 -9.94 -12.05
CA HIS A 77 -6.85 -9.75 -10.71
C HIS A 77 -7.90 -10.74 -10.21
N LYS A 78 -8.59 -11.41 -11.13
CA LYS A 78 -9.72 -12.27 -10.76
C LYS A 78 -9.25 -13.56 -10.09
N VAL A 79 -7.97 -13.89 -10.19
CA VAL A 79 -7.48 -15.23 -9.83
C VAL A 79 -6.90 -15.28 -8.41
N PHE A 80 -6.27 -14.21 -7.90
CA PHE A 80 -5.70 -14.18 -6.53
C PHE A 80 -6.53 -13.42 -5.47
N GLY A 81 -7.77 -13.02 -5.79
CA GLY A 81 -8.67 -12.37 -4.83
C GLY A 81 -8.27 -10.94 -4.47
N CYS A 82 -8.57 -10.51 -3.24
CA CYS A 82 -8.28 -9.13 -2.80
C CYS A 82 -6.84 -8.91 -2.31
N GLY A 83 -6.07 -9.99 -2.15
CA GLY A 83 -4.69 -9.98 -1.67
C GLY A 83 -4.54 -9.82 -0.15
N TYR A 84 -5.63 -9.81 0.61
CA TYR A 84 -5.57 -9.83 2.08
C TYR A 84 -5.53 -11.27 2.60
N PRO A 85 -4.77 -11.57 3.66
CA PRO A 85 -4.68 -12.94 4.15
C PRO A 85 -5.97 -13.48 4.78
N GLY A 86 -6.95 -12.62 5.04
CA GLY A 86 -8.27 -13.03 5.51
C GLY A 86 -9.17 -13.60 4.42
N ASP A 87 -8.90 -13.27 3.16
CA ASP A 87 -9.73 -13.63 2.01
C ASP A 87 -9.48 -15.06 1.54
N ASP A 88 -10.54 -15.84 1.41
CA ASP A 88 -10.44 -17.27 1.11
C ASP A 88 -9.90 -17.52 -0.31
N ILE A 89 -10.26 -16.66 -1.27
CA ILE A 89 -9.71 -16.71 -2.65
C ILE A 89 -8.20 -16.48 -2.62
N THR A 90 -7.73 -15.48 -1.86
CA THR A 90 -6.30 -15.21 -1.70
C THR A 90 -5.56 -16.40 -1.07
N LYS A 91 -6.14 -17.05 -0.06
CA LYS A 91 -5.53 -18.23 0.59
C LYS A 91 -5.45 -19.43 -0.34
N GLU A 92 -6.50 -19.69 -1.12
CA GLU A 92 -6.52 -20.78 -2.11
C GLU A 92 -5.46 -20.54 -3.18
N TRP A 93 -5.39 -19.33 -3.71
CA TRP A 93 -4.38 -18.97 -4.70
C TRP A 93 -2.96 -19.17 -4.20
N LEU A 94 -2.67 -18.76 -2.96
CA LEU A 94 -1.35 -19.01 -2.35
C LEU A 94 -1.02 -20.51 -2.31
N LYS A 95 -1.95 -21.36 -1.87
CA LYS A 95 -1.72 -22.82 -1.81
C LYS A 95 -1.43 -23.42 -3.19
N GLU A 96 -2.13 -22.96 -4.23
CA GLU A 96 -1.98 -23.46 -5.60
C GLU A 96 -0.66 -23.03 -6.25
N HIS A 97 -0.13 -21.88 -5.85
CA HIS A 97 1.05 -21.26 -6.47
C HIS A 97 2.30 -21.33 -5.58
N TYR A 98 2.33 -22.28 -4.64
CA TYR A 98 3.51 -22.58 -3.84
C TYR A 98 4.41 -23.61 -4.54
N ASP A 99 5.62 -23.19 -4.85
CA ASP A 99 6.72 -24.04 -5.30
C ASP A 99 7.59 -24.50 -4.13
N LYS A 100 7.97 -25.79 -4.13
CA LYS A 100 8.74 -26.40 -3.02
C LYS A 100 10.18 -25.89 -2.90
N VAL A 101 10.73 -25.34 -3.98
CA VAL A 101 12.12 -24.86 -4.05
C VAL A 101 12.16 -23.33 -3.93
N PHE A 102 11.31 -22.64 -4.69
CA PHE A 102 11.32 -21.19 -4.82
C PHE A 102 10.28 -20.48 -3.94
N GLY A 103 9.32 -21.19 -3.37
CA GLY A 103 8.24 -20.60 -2.58
C GLY A 103 7.18 -19.97 -3.48
N PHE A 104 7.01 -18.65 -3.40
CA PHE A 104 5.93 -17.94 -4.09
C PHE A 104 6.44 -17.04 -5.22
N PRO A 105 5.60 -16.65 -6.19
CA PRO A 105 5.92 -15.58 -7.12
C PRO A 105 6.11 -14.24 -6.40
N THR A 106 6.85 -13.33 -7.03
CA THR A 106 7.29 -12.04 -6.48
C THR A 106 6.19 -11.07 -6.08
N ILE A 107 4.97 -11.27 -6.55
CA ILE A 107 3.79 -10.52 -6.09
C ILE A 107 3.49 -10.78 -4.60
N VAL A 108 3.91 -11.93 -4.07
CA VAL A 108 3.69 -12.33 -2.68
C VAL A 108 4.72 -11.68 -1.77
N ARG A 109 4.23 -11.11 -0.68
CA ARG A 109 5.08 -10.50 0.35
C ARG A 109 5.54 -11.55 1.34
N PHE A 110 6.71 -12.16 1.09
CA PHE A 110 7.33 -13.19 1.94
C PHE A 110 7.48 -12.83 3.42
N SER A 111 7.47 -11.54 3.77
CA SER A 111 7.55 -11.10 5.17
C SER A 111 6.23 -11.28 5.95
N TRP A 112 5.13 -11.64 5.29
CA TRP A 112 3.85 -11.87 5.96
C TRP A 112 3.84 -13.23 6.63
N SER A 113 3.33 -13.29 7.86
CA SER A 113 3.24 -14.54 8.64
C SER A 113 2.33 -15.61 8.04
N THR A 114 1.55 -15.25 7.02
CA THR A 114 0.67 -16.17 6.29
C THR A 114 1.36 -16.86 5.11
N CYS A 115 2.60 -16.50 4.82
CA CYS A 115 3.47 -17.16 3.85
C CYS A 115 4.28 -18.27 4.52
#